data_AF-A0A1C6EFX1-F1
#
_entry.id   AF-A0A1C6EFX1-F1
#
_cell.length_a   1.000
_cell.length_b   1.000
_cell.length_c   1.000
_cell.angle_alpha   90.00
_cell.angle_beta   90.00
_cell.angle_gamma   90.00
#
_symmetry.space_group_name_H-M   'P 1'
#
loop_
_entity.id
_entity.type
_entity.pdbx_description
1 polymer ?
#
loop_
_entity_poly.entity_id
_entity_poly.type
_entity_poly.pdbx_seq_one_letter_code
_entity_poly.pdbx_strand_id
1 'polypeptide(L)'
;MEKEKILQRYRQEGVDEGREEVNRRGDDAGFYAMCVLALLLMIYQAFTGQVFGDVAAMLFVFCSVGAFARYRTDRDRSALGMGIFTGALCLGCLGWYLWHTL
;
A
#
# COMPACT_ATOMS: atom_id res chain seq x y z
N MET A 1 -37.14 5.30 -19.00
CA MET A 1 -36.81 6.72 -18.73
C MET A 1 -35.61 6.89 -17.81
N GLU A 2 -35.66 6.66 -16.48
CA GLU A 2 -34.43 6.77 -15.66
C GLU A 2 -33.43 5.63 -15.91
N LYS A 3 -33.92 4.39 -15.98
CA LYS A 3 -33.07 3.21 -16.28
C LYS A 3 -32.32 3.32 -17.61
N GLU A 4 -32.92 3.92 -18.63
CA GLU A 4 -32.30 4.09 -19.95
C GLU A 4 -31.22 5.18 -19.94
N LYS A 5 -31.42 6.27 -19.18
CA LYS A 5 -30.39 7.30 -18.97
C LYS A 5 -29.20 6.76 -18.17
N ILE A 6 -29.47 5.92 -17.17
CA ILE A 6 -28.43 5.21 -16.40
C ILE A 6 -27.67 4.27 -17.34
N LEU A 7 -28.37 3.44 -18.11
CA LEU A 7 -27.74 2.52 -19.08
C LEU A 7 -26.93 3.24 -20.17
N GLN A 8 -27.36 4.42 -20.64
CA GLN A 8 -26.59 5.21 -21.60
C GLN A 8 -25.33 5.83 -20.97
N ARG A 9 -25.37 6.24 -19.69
CA ARG A 9 -24.19 6.68 -18.95
C ARG A 9 -23.16 5.58 -18.79
N TYR A 10 -23.56 4.38 -18.32
CA TYR A 10 -22.65 3.24 -18.21
C TYR A 10 -22.02 2.85 -19.57
N ARG A 11 -22.79 2.95 -20.65
CA ARG A 11 -22.30 2.68 -22.02
C ARG A 11 -21.35 3.77 -22.55
N GLN A 12 -21.48 5.01 -22.07
CA GLN A 12 -20.60 6.13 -22.39
C GLN A 12 -19.33 6.16 -21.53
N GLU A 13 -19.40 5.68 -20.29
CA GLU A 13 -18.25 5.62 -19.38
C GLU A 13 -17.20 4.63 -19.88
N GLY A 14 -17.58 3.59 -20.63
CA GLY A 14 -16.63 2.66 -21.26
C GLY A 14 -15.74 1.91 -20.25
N VAL A 15 -16.08 2.00 -18.96
CA VAL A 15 -15.42 1.32 -17.85
C VAL A 15 -15.94 -0.11 -17.83
N ASP A 16 -15.09 -1.04 -18.23
CA ASP A 16 -15.35 -2.46 -18.09
C ASP A 16 -15.07 -2.84 -16.62
N GLU A 17 -16.12 -2.82 -15.80
CA GLU A 17 -16.07 -3.22 -14.38
C GLU A 17 -15.41 -4.60 -14.21
N GLY A 18 -15.57 -5.50 -15.20
CA GLY A 18 -14.92 -6.81 -15.20
C GLY A 18 -13.39 -6.74 -15.30
N ARG A 19 -12.85 -5.79 -16.07
CA ARG A 19 -11.40 -5.53 -16.14
C ARG A 19 -10.87 -4.88 -14.87
N GLU A 20 -11.62 -3.96 -14.27
CA GLU A 20 -11.23 -3.36 -12.98
C GLU A 20 -11.18 -4.40 -11.85
N GLU A 21 -12.17 -5.29 -11.79
CA GLU A 21 -12.22 -6.39 -10.81
C GLU A 21 -11.01 -7.34 -10.98
N VAL A 22 -10.65 -7.69 -12.21
CA VAL A 22 -9.47 -8.53 -12.50
C VAL A 22 -8.18 -7.82 -12.10
N ASN A 23 -8.03 -6.53 -12.43
CA ASN A 23 -6.86 -5.75 -12.02
C ASN A 23 -6.76 -5.64 -10.50
N ARG A 24 -7.87 -5.36 -9.80
CA ARG A 24 -7.91 -5.30 -8.34
C ARG A 24 -7.45 -6.60 -7.69
N ARG A 25 -7.93 -7.74 -8.20
CA ARG A 25 -7.48 -9.06 -7.73
C ARG A 25 -5.99 -9.30 -8.01
N GLY A 26 -5.49 -8.83 -9.15
CA GLY A 26 -4.07 -8.86 -9.48
C GLY A 26 -3.23 -8.04 -8.49
N ASP A 27 -3.66 -6.83 -8.19
CA ASP A 27 -3.01 -5.93 -7.22
C ASP A 27 -3.03 -6.53 -5.80
N ASP A 28 -4.16 -7.12 -5.38
CA ASP A 28 -4.28 -7.81 -4.09
C ASP A 28 -3.30 -9.00 -4.00
N ALA A 29 -3.24 -9.84 -5.04
CA ALA A 29 -2.29 -10.96 -5.09
C ALA A 29 -0.83 -10.48 -5.07
N GLY A 30 -0.52 -9.40 -5.79
CA GLY A 30 0.79 -8.77 -5.78
C GLY A 30 1.17 -8.23 -4.40
N PHE A 31 0.22 -7.58 -3.72
CA PHE A 31 0.40 -7.09 -2.35
C PHE A 31 0.67 -8.23 -1.37
N TYR A 32 -0.12 -9.31 -1.41
CA TYR A 32 0.13 -10.49 -0.56
C TYR A 32 1.50 -11.12 -0.83
N ALA A 33 1.88 -11.27 -2.09
CA ALA A 33 3.20 -11.79 -2.45
C ALA A 33 4.34 -10.91 -1.91
N MET A 34 4.20 -9.58 -2.01
CA MET A 34 5.14 -8.62 -1.44
C MET A 34 5.26 -8.77 0.09
N CYS A 35 4.12 -8.86 0.80
CA CYS A 35 4.12 -9.05 2.25
C CYS A 35 4.78 -10.37 2.67
N VAL A 36 4.48 -11.47 1.96
CA VAL A 36 5.09 -12.79 2.24
C VAL A 36 6.60 -12.73 2.02
N LEU A 37 7.07 -12.14 0.91
CA LEU A 37 8.49 -12.00 0.64
C LEU A 37 9.18 -11.12 1.70
N ALA A 38 8.57 -10.01 2.08
CA ALA A 38 9.09 -9.13 3.12
C ALA A 38 9.22 -9.86 4.47
N LEU A 39 8.23 -10.68 4.85
CA LEU A 39 8.32 -11.52 6.05
C LEU A 39 9.48 -12.50 5.98
N LEU A 40 9.66 -13.20 4.85
CA LEU A 40 10.76 -14.13 4.65
C LEU A 40 12.14 -13.43 4.76
N LEU A 41 12.27 -12.23 4.19
CA LEU A 41 13.49 -11.43 4.29
C LEU A 41 13.77 -10.97 5.72
N MET A 42 12.76 -10.49 6.45
CA MET A 42 12.92 -10.10 7.86
C MET A 42 13.33 -11.30 8.73
N ILE A 43 12.74 -12.48 8.48
CA ILE A 43 13.13 -13.72 9.17
C ILE A 43 14.59 -14.07 8.86
N TYR A 44 14.99 -14.01 7.59
CA TYR A 44 16.37 -14.27 7.19
C TYR A 44 17.35 -13.30 7.86
N GLN A 45 17.07 -11.99 7.83
CA GLN A 45 17.88 -10.96 8.47
C GLN A 45 17.98 -11.18 9.99
N ALA A 46 16.88 -11.57 10.64
CA ALA A 46 16.88 -11.91 12.06
C ALA A 46 17.80 -13.11 12.37
N PHE A 47 17.81 -14.14 11.52
CA PHE A 47 18.71 -15.29 11.68
C PHE A 47 20.17 -14.97 11.41
N THR A 48 20.47 -14.05 10.49
CA THR A 48 21.85 -13.60 10.19
C THR A 48 22.35 -12.53 11.16
N GLY A 49 21.53 -12.10 12.13
CA GLY A 49 21.85 -11.02 13.06
C GLY A 49 21.90 -9.63 12.40
N GLN A 50 21.36 -9.50 11.19
CA GLN A 50 21.26 -8.24 10.45
C GLN A 50 20.02 -7.45 10.91
N VAL A 51 20.10 -6.14 10.79
CA VAL A 51 19.00 -5.23 11.14
C VAL A 51 18.03 -5.16 9.96
N PHE A 52 16.74 -5.41 10.23
CA PHE A 52 15.67 -5.48 9.22
C PHE A 52 14.92 -4.17 9.00
N GLY A 53 15.51 -3.04 9.39
CA GLY A 53 14.87 -1.73 9.33
C GLY A 53 14.65 -1.22 7.90
N ASP A 54 15.42 -1.72 6.94
CA ASP A 54 15.28 -1.46 5.50
C ASP A 54 13.97 -2.02 4.94
N VAL A 55 13.70 -3.31 5.18
CA VAL A 55 12.48 -3.99 4.73
C VAL A 55 11.25 -3.39 5.43
N ALA A 56 11.34 -3.11 6.73
CA ALA A 56 10.27 -2.46 7.47
C ALA A 56 9.97 -1.05 6.94
N ALA A 57 11.00 -0.24 6.66
CA ALA A 57 10.83 1.10 6.09
C ALA A 57 10.13 1.05 4.72
N MET A 58 10.52 0.10 3.85
CA MET A 58 9.87 -0.10 2.54
C MET A 58 8.37 -0.44 2.67
N LEU A 59 7.98 -1.27 3.65
CA LEU A 59 6.57 -1.56 3.90
C LEU A 59 5.82 -0.33 4.45
N PHE A 60 6.42 0.41 5.38
CA PHE A 60 5.77 1.56 5.99
C PHE A 60 5.61 2.74 5.03
N VAL A 61 6.55 3.00 4.13
CA VAL A 61 6.39 4.03 3.10
C VAL A 61 5.27 3.66 2.12
N PHE A 62 5.16 2.38 1.75
CA PHE A 62 4.06 1.91 0.89
C PHE A 62 2.70 2.15 1.57
N CYS A 63 2.57 1.78 2.85
CA CYS A 63 1.36 2.06 3.63
C CYS A 63 1.06 3.56 3.76
N SER A 64 2.09 4.39 3.98
CA SER A 64 1.95 5.85 4.13
C SER A 64 1.44 6.50 2.84
N VAL A 65 2.07 6.18 1.71
CA VAL A 65 1.66 6.69 0.40
C VAL A 65 0.29 6.16 0.01
N GLY A 66 0.00 4.89 0.27
CA GLY A 66 -1.32 4.28 0.03
C GLY A 66 -2.43 4.97 0.84
N ALA A 67 -2.18 5.24 2.13
CA ALA A 67 -3.13 5.97 2.98
C ALA A 67 -3.31 7.43 2.51
N PHE A 68 -2.24 8.08 2.06
CA PHE A 68 -2.31 9.44 1.51
C PHE A 68 -3.08 9.50 0.18
N ALA A 69 -2.90 8.50 -0.69
CA ALA A 69 -3.66 8.37 -1.93
C ALA A 69 -5.16 8.18 -1.63
N ARG A 70 -5.51 7.33 -0.66
CA ARG A 70 -6.91 7.17 -0.21
C ARG A 70 -7.48 8.44 0.41
N TYR A 71 -6.69 9.17 1.19
CA TYR A 71 -7.10 10.50 1.69
C TYR A 71 -7.41 11.47 0.54
N ARG A 72 -6.62 11.46 -0.53
CA ARG A 72 -6.87 12.35 -1.68
C ARG A 72 -8.20 12.05 -2.37
N THR A 73 -8.60 10.78 -2.44
CA THR A 73 -9.85 10.35 -3.09
C THR A 73 -11.07 10.50 -2.19
N ASP A 74 -11.03 9.97 -0.96
CA ASP A 74 -12.18 9.94 -0.05
C ASP A 74 -12.24 11.12 0.94
N ARG A 75 -11.17 11.93 1.05
CA ARG A 75 -11.02 13.02 2.04
C ARG A 75 -11.19 12.59 3.51
N ASP A 76 -11.08 11.29 3.79
CA ASP A 76 -11.25 10.76 5.15
C ASP A 76 -10.04 11.10 6.04
N ARG A 77 -10.29 11.84 7.13
CA ARG A 77 -9.25 12.29 8.08
C ARG A 77 -8.52 11.13 8.75
N SER A 78 -9.17 9.96 8.86
CA SER A 78 -8.57 8.75 9.42
C SER A 78 -7.36 8.27 8.58
N ALA A 79 -7.49 8.32 7.25
CA ALA A 79 -6.46 7.92 6.30
C ALA A 79 -5.25 8.86 6.35
N LEU A 80 -5.47 10.17 6.56
CA LEU A 80 -4.38 11.13 6.72
C LEU A 80 -3.58 10.89 8.01
N GLY A 81 -4.27 10.64 9.12
CA GLY A 81 -3.62 10.29 10.39
C GLY A 81 -2.78 9.02 10.28
N MET A 82 -3.34 7.98 9.65
CA MET A 82 -2.63 6.72 9.40
C MET A 82 -1.41 6.90 8.49
N GLY A 83 -1.52 7.74 7.45
CA GLY A 83 -0.42 8.06 6.56
C GLY A 83 0.75 8.76 7.26
N ILE A 84 0.46 9.76 8.11
CA ILE A 84 1.49 10.47 8.87
C ILE A 84 2.16 9.53 9.88
N PHE A 85 1.36 8.73 10.59
CA PHE A 85 1.88 7.79 11.58
C PHE A 85 2.81 6.75 10.97
N THR A 86 2.39 6.12 9.87
CA THR A 86 3.21 5.15 9.13
C THR A 86 4.43 5.79 8.50
N GLY A 87 4.34 7.05 8.05
CA GLY A 87 5.49 7.81 7.56
C GLY A 87 6.53 8.08 8.67
N ALA A 88 6.09 8.44 9.87
CA ALA A 88 6.98 8.60 11.02
C ALA A 88 7.67 7.29 11.41
N LEU A 89 6.94 6.17 11.40
CA LEU A 89 7.53 4.83 11.62
C LEU A 89 8.56 4.48 10.55
N CYS A 90 8.30 4.79 9.28
CA CYS A 90 9.26 4.58 8.20
C CYS A 90 10.59 5.30 8.47
N LEU A 91 10.54 6.58 8.85
CA LEU A 91 11.74 7.35 9.16
C LEU A 91 12.47 6.80 10.39
N GLY A 92 11.73 6.34 11.40
CA GLY A 92 12.30 5.67 12.57
C GLY A 92 13.03 4.37 12.23
N CYS A 93 12.40 3.50 11.43
CA CYS A 93 13.01 2.23 10.97
C CYS A 93 14.25 2.48 10.11
N LEU A 94 14.20 3.47 9.21
CA LEU A 94 15.34 3.84 8.37
C LEU A 94 16.48 4.44 9.20
N GLY A 95 16.16 5.32 10.15
CA GLY A 95 17.16 5.88 11.06
C GLY A 95 17.83 4.82 11.92
N TRP A 96 17.06 3.86 12.46
CA TRP A 96 17.58 2.71 13.20
C TRP A 96 18.50 1.84 12.34
N TYR A 97 18.09 1.55 11.11
CA TYR A 97 18.89 0.78 10.16
C TYR A 97 20.22 1.46 9.84
N LEU A 98 20.19 2.77 9.55
CA LEU A 98 21.40 3.55 9.27
C LEU A 98 22.34 3.61 10.48
N TRP A 99 21.81 3.81 11.68
CA TRP A 99 22.62 3.88 12.90
C TRP A 99 23.33 2.56 13.22
N HIS A 100 22.69 1.43 12.97
CA HIS A 100 23.29 0.13 13.22
C HIS A 100 24.24 -0.34 12.11
N THR A 101 24.14 0.25 10.92
CA THR A 101 24.94 -0.15 9.75
C THR A 101 26.19 0.72 9.56
N LEU A 102 26.15 1.99 10.00
CA LEU A 102 27.28 2.94 10.01
C LEU A 102 28.13 2.80 11.28
#